data_AF-A0A9F5IWP7-F1
#
_entry.id   AF-A0A9F5IWP7-F1
#
_cell.length_a   1.000
_cell.length_b   1.000
_cell.length_c   1.000
_cell.angle_alpha   90.00
_cell.angle_beta   90.00
_cell.angle_gamma   90.00
#
_symmetry.space_group_name_H-M   'P 1'
#
loop_
_entity.id
_entity.type
_entity.pdbx_description
1 polymer ?
#
loop_
_entity_poly.entity_id
_entity_poly.type
_entity_poly.pdbx_seq_one_letter_code
_entity_poly.pdbx_strand_id
1 'polypeptide(L)'
;MDGMTSGEVLQPNRKALQQFRLLKKGAENDCLTAELSTKMQEFKERMETVAQRREKLYQKDQNNRTQAYGFQVYLEEHDLKKKRALEKYKSEQEYNAVKKQEIHNLKRELKKLKIRQKELQKKLDKYKSYEHFVKKIVNMLPPEFWGYQEDSVIKTITQRHKTLFSANQSLKKHLFTQQENIEKIHHEHAAVQDEHSTMRFVLIGKVSELQSKYNKLKERNTQLIYYIDNKEGLTDHQTRELSRMLVGISNMAEHCYKKHYGPLEEMTFQSKLNMIQEFICEKNEIKEEIMKPEDYESSSRLFKRLLQNQRSDNK
;
A
#
# COMPACT_ATOMS: atom_id res chain seq x y z
N MET A 1 45.94 15.42 96.35
CA MET A 1 47.03 15.70 95.39
C MET A 1 47.25 14.44 94.58
N ASP A 2 47.19 14.36 93.26
CA ASP A 2 46.70 15.19 92.15
C ASP A 2 46.56 14.13 91.03
N GLY A 3 45.39 13.83 90.48
CA GLY A 3 44.71 14.66 89.49
C GLY A 3 45.29 14.41 88.10
N MET A 4 44.90 13.32 87.42
CA MET A 4 44.87 13.28 85.95
C MET A 4 43.88 12.21 85.46
N THR A 5 42.88 12.70 84.76
CA THR A 5 41.70 12.02 84.23
C THR A 5 42.02 11.12 83.04
N SER A 6 41.65 9.84 83.13
CA SER A 6 41.77 8.81 82.07
C SER A 6 40.80 8.99 80.89
N GLY A 7 40.43 10.23 80.55
CA GLY A 7 39.38 10.57 79.59
C GLY A 7 39.86 10.95 78.17
N GLU A 8 41.13 11.26 77.95
CA GLU A 8 41.56 11.93 76.70
C GLU A 8 42.35 11.04 75.71
N VAL A 9 42.80 9.84 76.11
CA VAL A 9 43.73 9.03 75.28
C VAL A 9 43.04 8.00 74.38
N LEU A 10 41.73 7.74 74.54
CA LEU A 10 40.99 6.72 73.77
C LEU A 10 40.08 7.26 72.64
N GLN A 11 39.86 8.57 72.58
CA GLN A 11 39.11 9.23 71.50
C GLN A 11 39.77 9.15 70.10
N PRO A 12 41.11 9.28 69.94
CA PRO A 12 41.76 9.23 68.63
C PRO A 12 41.65 7.84 67.98
N ASN A 13 41.73 6.78 68.79
CA ASN A 13 41.82 5.40 68.32
C ASN A 13 40.45 4.83 67.86
N ARG A 14 39.35 5.25 68.49
CA ARG A 14 37.99 4.87 68.09
C ARG A 14 37.53 5.59 66.81
N LYS A 15 37.91 6.87 66.66
CA LYS A 15 37.64 7.68 65.45
C LYS A 15 38.46 7.17 64.25
N ALA A 16 39.74 6.84 64.43
CA ALA A 16 40.58 6.28 63.37
C ALA A 16 40.07 4.92 62.87
N LEU A 17 39.63 4.02 63.76
CA LEU A 17 39.01 2.74 63.38
C LEU A 17 37.68 2.89 62.64
N GLN A 18 36.86 3.87 63.03
CA GLN A 18 35.62 4.20 62.30
C GLN A 18 35.93 4.78 60.92
N GLN A 19 36.90 5.69 60.80
CA GLN A 19 37.35 6.24 59.53
C GLN A 19 37.92 5.15 58.61
N PHE A 20 38.75 4.24 59.12
CA PHE A 20 39.27 3.12 58.34
C PHE A 20 38.14 2.17 57.88
N ARG A 21 37.15 1.89 58.74
CA ARG A 21 35.99 1.06 58.38
C ARG A 21 35.09 1.75 57.35
N LEU A 22 34.94 3.07 57.43
CA LEU A 22 34.23 3.88 56.45
C LEU A 22 34.97 3.91 55.12
N LEU A 23 36.29 4.08 55.13
CA LEU A 23 37.14 4.02 53.93
C LEU A 23 37.09 2.63 53.27
N LYS A 24 37.14 1.56 54.06
CA LYS A 24 37.00 0.18 53.55
C LYS A 24 35.63 -0.06 52.92
N LYS A 25 34.55 0.37 53.59
CA LYS A 25 33.20 0.33 53.01
C LYS A 25 33.06 1.22 51.77
N GLY A 26 33.72 2.38 51.76
CA GLY A 26 33.80 3.26 50.60
C GLY A 26 34.46 2.56 49.41
N ALA A 27 35.64 1.97 49.62
CA ALA A 27 36.33 1.19 48.61
C ALA A 27 35.55 -0.05 48.14
N GLU A 28 34.87 -0.77 49.03
CA GLU A 28 33.96 -1.87 48.67
C GLU A 28 32.79 -1.37 47.83
N ASN A 29 32.22 -0.21 48.16
CA ASN A 29 31.12 0.39 47.40
C ASN A 29 31.59 0.92 46.04
N ASP A 30 32.78 1.50 45.96
CA ASP A 30 33.40 1.93 44.70
C ASP A 30 33.72 0.73 43.79
N CYS A 31 34.18 -0.38 44.37
CA CYS A 31 34.39 -1.63 43.65
C CYS A 31 33.06 -2.21 43.13
N LEU A 32 32.01 -2.23 43.96
CA LEU A 32 30.68 -2.70 43.59
C LEU A 32 30.04 -1.80 42.51
N THR A 33 30.17 -0.49 42.62
CA THR A 33 29.66 0.45 41.61
C THR A 33 30.40 0.31 40.28
N ALA A 34 31.71 0.06 40.30
CA ALA A 34 32.48 -0.26 39.10
C ALA A 34 32.05 -1.58 38.45
N GLU A 35 31.79 -2.63 39.24
CA GLU A 35 31.31 -3.93 38.74
C GLU A 35 29.88 -3.84 38.18
N LEU A 36 29.02 -3.03 38.80
CA LEU A 36 27.67 -2.79 38.33
C LEU A 36 27.67 -2.01 37.00
N SER A 37 28.56 -1.01 36.89
CA SER A 37 28.84 -0.28 35.65
C SER A 37 29.27 -1.19 34.50
N THR A 38 30.24 -2.08 34.73
CA THR A 38 30.70 -3.03 33.69
C THR A 38 29.59 -3.99 33.29
N LYS A 39 28.80 -4.51 34.23
CA LYS A 39 27.64 -5.37 33.92
C LYS A 39 26.55 -4.65 33.14
N MET A 40 26.28 -3.37 33.45
CA MET A 40 25.36 -2.55 32.68
C MET A 40 25.84 -2.33 31.24
N GLN A 41 27.14 -2.11 31.05
CA GLN A 41 27.74 -1.98 29.73
C GLN A 41 27.67 -3.28 28.92
N GLU A 42 28.06 -4.42 29.52
CA GLU A 42 27.94 -5.75 28.89
C GLU A 42 26.49 -6.06 28.48
N PHE A 43 25.53 -5.71 29.34
CA PHE A 43 24.11 -5.89 29.03
C PHE A 43 23.67 -5.01 27.86
N LYS A 44 24.11 -3.75 27.83
CA LYS A 44 23.82 -2.82 26.74
C LYS A 44 24.38 -3.32 25.40
N GLU A 45 25.61 -3.78 25.38
CA GLU A 45 26.26 -4.35 24.18
C GLU A 45 25.55 -5.63 23.70
N ARG A 46 25.12 -6.50 24.61
CA ARG A 46 24.31 -7.67 24.28
C ARG A 46 22.95 -7.29 23.70
N MET A 47 22.28 -6.32 24.30
CA MET A 47 20.99 -5.81 23.82
C MET A 47 21.12 -5.21 22.41
N GLU A 48 22.19 -4.45 22.15
CA GLU A 48 22.47 -3.89 20.84
C GLU A 48 22.76 -4.97 19.80
N THR A 49 23.56 -5.99 20.16
CA THR A 49 23.84 -7.13 19.28
C THR A 49 22.56 -7.91 18.93
N VAL A 50 21.67 -8.11 19.90
CA VAL A 50 20.37 -8.76 19.69
C VAL A 50 19.47 -7.91 18.79
N ALA A 51 19.43 -6.60 19.00
CA ALA A 51 18.68 -5.67 18.17
C ALA A 51 19.17 -5.71 16.71
N GLN A 52 20.49 -5.65 16.48
CA GLN A 52 21.09 -5.75 15.15
C GLN A 52 20.81 -7.10 14.48
N ARG A 53 20.82 -8.21 15.24
CA ARG A 53 20.48 -9.54 14.71
C ARG A 53 19.00 -9.63 14.32
N ARG A 54 18.11 -9.06 15.12
CA ARG A 54 16.67 -9.00 14.80
C ARG A 54 16.44 -8.22 13.52
N GLU A 55 17.08 -7.07 13.36
CA GLU A 55 16.97 -6.26 12.15
C GLU A 55 17.47 -7.00 10.90
N LYS A 56 18.65 -7.64 10.98
CA LYS A 56 19.18 -8.45 9.87
C LYS A 56 18.28 -9.63 9.50
N LEU A 57 17.69 -10.30 10.50
CA LEU A 57 16.75 -11.39 10.26
C LEU A 57 15.46 -10.88 9.61
N TYR A 58 14.94 -9.74 10.06
CA TYR A 58 13.77 -9.11 9.47
C TYR A 58 14.00 -8.74 8.00
N GLN A 59 15.12 -8.10 7.69
CA GLN A 59 15.51 -7.77 6.31
C GLN A 59 15.68 -9.03 5.45
N LYS A 60 16.28 -10.09 6.00
CA LYS A 60 16.43 -11.36 5.28
C LYS A 60 15.09 -12.03 5.00
N ASP A 61 14.17 -12.03 5.97
CA ASP A 61 12.83 -12.58 5.78
C ASP A 61 12.04 -11.78 4.74
N GLN A 62 12.12 -10.44 4.79
CA GLN A 62 11.49 -9.57 3.79
C GLN A 62 12.05 -9.81 2.39
N ASN A 63 13.37 -9.94 2.25
CA ASN A 63 14.03 -10.26 0.97
C ASN A 63 13.65 -11.65 0.46
N ASN A 64 13.56 -12.64 1.33
CA ASN A 64 13.13 -13.98 0.94
C ASN A 64 11.67 -13.97 0.46
N ARG A 65 10.79 -13.22 1.12
CA ARG A 65 9.38 -13.07 0.71
C ARG A 65 9.25 -12.40 -0.65
N THR A 66 9.99 -11.32 -0.89
CA THR A 66 9.97 -10.64 -2.21
C THR A 66 10.54 -11.53 -3.31
N GLN A 67 11.61 -12.28 -3.04
CA GLN A 67 12.14 -13.26 -3.99
C GLN A 67 11.16 -14.40 -4.29
N ALA A 68 10.54 -14.98 -3.25
CA ALA A 68 9.55 -16.03 -3.41
C ALA A 68 8.34 -15.55 -4.24
N TYR A 69 7.87 -14.33 -3.98
CA TYR A 69 6.81 -13.71 -4.77
C TYR A 69 7.24 -13.51 -6.23
N GLY A 70 8.47 -13.03 -6.47
CA GLY A 70 9.01 -12.88 -7.83
C GLY A 70 9.09 -14.21 -8.59
N PHE A 71 9.49 -15.29 -7.92
CA PHE A 71 9.48 -16.63 -8.53
C PHE A 71 8.07 -17.14 -8.82
N GLN A 72 7.12 -16.90 -7.93
CA GLN A 72 5.73 -17.28 -8.17
C GLN A 72 5.18 -16.59 -9.42
N VAL A 73 5.34 -15.26 -9.51
CA VAL A 73 4.90 -14.49 -10.68
C VAL A 73 5.59 -14.99 -11.95
N TYR A 74 6.90 -15.27 -11.90
CA TYR A 74 7.64 -15.79 -13.05
C TYR A 74 7.12 -17.16 -13.51
N LEU A 75 6.83 -18.08 -12.57
CA LEU A 75 6.28 -19.40 -12.89
C LEU A 75 4.90 -19.29 -13.52
N GLU A 76 4.03 -18.43 -12.97
CA GLU A 76 2.69 -18.17 -13.52
C GLU A 76 2.77 -17.59 -14.95
N GLU A 77 3.66 -16.62 -15.19
CA GLU A 77 3.91 -16.08 -16.52
C GLU A 77 4.44 -17.13 -17.50
N HIS A 78 5.36 -17.97 -17.05
CA HIS A 78 5.93 -19.04 -17.86
C HIS A 78 4.86 -20.07 -18.26
N ASP A 79 4.01 -20.47 -17.31
CA ASP A 79 2.90 -21.39 -17.57
C ASP A 79 1.86 -20.78 -18.52
N LEU A 80 1.57 -19.48 -18.38
CA LEU A 80 0.73 -18.74 -19.32
C LEU A 80 1.35 -18.72 -20.73
N LYS A 81 2.65 -18.47 -20.86
CA LYS A 81 3.36 -18.54 -22.16
C LYS A 81 3.26 -19.93 -22.78
N LYS A 82 3.47 -20.99 -21.98
CA LYS A 82 3.34 -22.38 -22.43
C LYS A 82 1.92 -22.72 -22.88
N LYS A 83 0.89 -22.33 -22.12
CA LYS A 83 -0.51 -22.52 -22.49
C LYS A 83 -0.85 -21.83 -23.81
N ARG A 84 -0.48 -20.54 -23.97
CA ARG A 84 -0.67 -19.79 -25.22
C ARG A 84 0.03 -20.43 -26.41
N ALA A 85 1.26 -20.90 -26.23
CA ALA A 85 1.99 -21.59 -27.30
C ALA A 85 1.31 -22.91 -27.72
N LEU A 86 0.82 -23.69 -26.75
CA LEU A 86 0.09 -24.94 -27.02
C LEU A 86 -1.25 -24.70 -27.70
N GLU A 87 -2.01 -23.68 -27.26
CA GLU A 87 -3.27 -23.30 -27.89
C GLU A 87 -3.07 -22.84 -29.33
N LYS A 88 -2.04 -22.02 -29.59
CA LYS A 88 -1.68 -21.59 -30.94
C LYS A 88 -1.28 -22.77 -31.82
N TYR A 89 -0.48 -23.70 -31.29
CA TYR A 89 -0.10 -24.89 -32.04
C TYR A 89 -1.31 -25.77 -32.39
N LYS A 90 -2.24 -25.97 -31.44
CA LYS A 90 -3.46 -26.76 -31.67
C LYS A 90 -4.37 -26.10 -32.71
N SER A 91 -4.63 -24.81 -32.60
CA SER A 91 -5.48 -24.10 -33.56
C SER A 91 -4.87 -24.10 -34.97
N GLU A 92 -3.55 -23.95 -35.08
CA GLU A 92 -2.84 -24.03 -36.35
C GLU A 92 -2.85 -25.46 -36.92
N GLN A 93 -2.78 -26.49 -36.08
CA GLN A 93 -2.92 -27.89 -36.50
C GLN A 93 -4.31 -28.17 -37.08
N GLU A 94 -5.38 -27.73 -36.38
CA GLU A 94 -6.77 -27.89 -36.83
C GLU A 94 -7.00 -27.12 -38.14
N TYR A 95 -6.55 -25.87 -38.22
CA TYR A 95 -6.62 -25.06 -39.43
C TYR A 95 -5.92 -25.73 -40.61
N ASN A 96 -4.70 -26.23 -40.39
CA ASN A 96 -3.94 -26.94 -41.42
C ASN A 96 -4.62 -28.25 -41.87
N ALA A 97 -5.29 -28.96 -40.96
CA ALA A 97 -6.05 -30.16 -41.32
C ALA A 97 -7.22 -29.82 -42.26
N VAL A 98 -7.99 -28.78 -41.94
CA VAL A 98 -9.09 -28.29 -42.79
C VAL A 98 -8.57 -27.85 -44.16
N LYS A 99 -7.48 -27.09 -44.21
CA LYS A 99 -6.87 -26.65 -45.48
C LYS A 99 -6.34 -27.81 -46.32
N LYS A 100 -5.74 -28.83 -45.71
CA LYS A 100 -5.32 -30.05 -46.44
C LYS A 100 -6.52 -30.79 -47.05
N GLN A 101 -7.62 -30.88 -46.32
CA GLN A 101 -8.85 -31.49 -46.83
C GLN A 101 -9.45 -30.68 -48.00
N GLU A 102 -9.49 -29.36 -47.88
CA GLU A 102 -9.92 -28.44 -48.95
C GLU A 102 -9.07 -28.61 -50.21
N ILE A 103 -7.74 -28.62 -50.08
CA ILE A 103 -6.81 -28.86 -51.19
C ILE A 103 -7.08 -30.22 -51.84
N HIS A 104 -7.33 -31.27 -51.04
CA HIS A 104 -7.63 -32.59 -51.57
C HIS A 104 -8.93 -32.60 -52.39
N ASN A 105 -9.98 -31.95 -51.89
CA ASN A 105 -11.27 -31.84 -52.57
C ASN A 105 -11.15 -31.07 -53.88
N LEU A 106 -10.50 -29.90 -53.86
CA LEU A 106 -10.26 -29.09 -55.05
C LEU A 106 -9.43 -29.84 -56.10
N LYS A 107 -8.40 -30.58 -55.70
CA LYS A 107 -7.62 -31.42 -56.63
C LYS A 107 -8.48 -32.50 -57.28
N ARG A 108 -9.43 -33.08 -56.55
CA ARG A 108 -10.35 -34.10 -57.06
C ARG A 108 -11.31 -33.50 -58.10
N GLU A 109 -11.88 -32.33 -57.81
CA GLU A 109 -12.76 -31.61 -58.73
C GLU A 109 -12.03 -31.18 -60.00
N LEU A 110 -10.82 -30.65 -59.85
CA LEU A 110 -9.99 -30.24 -60.98
C LEU A 110 -9.70 -31.42 -61.91
N LYS A 111 -9.41 -32.61 -61.36
CA LYS A 111 -9.26 -33.84 -62.15
C LYS A 111 -10.53 -34.20 -62.91
N LYS A 112 -11.71 -34.16 -62.25
CA LYS A 112 -13.01 -34.44 -62.90
C LYS A 112 -13.27 -33.46 -64.05
N LEU A 113 -13.03 -32.17 -63.83
CA LEU A 113 -13.21 -31.13 -64.84
C LEU A 113 -12.27 -31.31 -66.02
N LYS A 114 -11.00 -31.66 -65.78
CA LYS A 114 -10.03 -31.96 -66.86
C LYS A 114 -10.45 -33.15 -67.71
N ILE A 115 -10.99 -34.20 -67.10
CA ILE A 115 -11.52 -35.37 -67.83
C ILE A 115 -12.71 -34.93 -68.71
N ARG A 116 -13.68 -34.24 -68.12
CA ARG A 116 -14.86 -33.72 -68.84
C ARG A 116 -14.48 -32.80 -70.00
N GLN A 117 -13.49 -31.92 -69.79
CA GLN A 117 -12.99 -31.04 -70.83
C GLN A 117 -12.43 -31.84 -72.02
N LYS A 118 -11.62 -32.87 -71.76
CA LYS A 118 -11.09 -33.75 -72.81
C LYS A 118 -12.19 -34.50 -73.56
N GLU A 119 -13.21 -34.98 -72.87
CA GLU A 119 -14.36 -35.65 -73.49
C GLU A 119 -15.15 -34.69 -74.39
N LEU A 120 -15.41 -33.48 -73.90
CA LEU A 120 -16.09 -32.44 -74.67
C LEU A 120 -15.27 -32.03 -75.90
N GLN A 121 -13.94 -31.92 -75.76
CA GLN A 121 -13.06 -31.62 -76.89
C GLN A 121 -13.14 -32.71 -77.97
N LYS A 122 -13.09 -33.99 -77.58
CA LYS A 122 -13.26 -35.11 -78.52
C LYS A 122 -14.63 -35.08 -79.23
N LYS A 123 -15.70 -34.77 -78.49
CA LYS A 123 -17.03 -34.61 -79.07
C LYS A 123 -17.05 -33.46 -80.07
N LEU A 124 -16.48 -32.32 -79.71
CA LEU A 124 -16.40 -31.14 -80.58
C LEU A 124 -15.64 -31.47 -81.87
N ASP A 125 -14.50 -32.15 -81.78
CA ASP A 125 -13.72 -32.55 -82.95
C ASP A 125 -14.48 -33.56 -83.84
N LYS A 126 -15.24 -34.49 -83.24
CA LYS A 126 -16.14 -35.38 -83.99
C LYS A 126 -17.26 -34.60 -84.70
N TYR A 127 -17.81 -33.58 -84.06
CA TYR A 127 -18.93 -32.81 -84.61
C TYR A 127 -18.52 -31.71 -85.60
N LYS A 128 -17.23 -31.33 -85.66
CA LYS A 128 -16.71 -30.35 -86.64
C LYS A 128 -16.96 -30.74 -88.09
N SER A 129 -16.88 -32.04 -88.44
CA SER A 129 -17.15 -32.50 -89.80
C SER A 129 -18.62 -32.30 -90.18
N TYR A 130 -19.54 -32.58 -89.25
CA TYR A 130 -20.96 -32.31 -89.41
C TYR A 130 -21.23 -30.80 -89.50
N GLU A 131 -20.56 -29.99 -88.69
CA GLU A 131 -20.64 -28.52 -88.78
C GLU A 131 -20.20 -28.02 -90.17
N HIS A 132 -19.08 -28.52 -90.69
CA HIS A 132 -18.59 -28.17 -92.01
C HIS A 132 -19.55 -28.61 -93.12
N PHE A 133 -20.09 -29.83 -93.03
CA PHE A 133 -21.09 -30.35 -93.96
C PHE A 133 -22.37 -29.51 -93.95
N VAL A 134 -22.91 -29.21 -92.78
CA VAL A 134 -24.11 -28.37 -92.61
C VAL A 134 -23.83 -26.97 -93.16
N LYS A 135 -22.70 -26.34 -92.84
CA LYS A 135 -22.29 -25.04 -93.42
C LYS A 135 -22.19 -25.07 -94.93
N LYS A 136 -21.68 -26.16 -95.52
CA LYS A 136 -21.58 -26.32 -96.96
C LYS A 136 -22.96 -26.45 -97.62
N ILE A 137 -23.87 -27.20 -97.01
CA ILE A 137 -25.27 -27.29 -97.43
C ILE A 137 -25.95 -25.92 -97.28
N VAL A 138 -25.66 -25.20 -96.19
CA VAL A 138 -26.18 -23.86 -95.94
C VAL A 138 -25.78 -22.88 -97.02
N ASN A 139 -24.52 -22.90 -97.41
CA ASN A 139 -24.06 -21.98 -98.44
C ASN A 139 -24.59 -22.32 -99.85
N MET A 140 -25.15 -23.53 -100.05
CA MET A 140 -25.73 -23.96 -101.33
C MET A 140 -27.26 -23.80 -101.41
N LEU A 141 -27.96 -23.67 -100.28
CA LEU A 141 -29.41 -23.55 -100.25
C LEU A 141 -29.86 -22.08 -100.37
N PRO A 142 -30.77 -21.74 -101.29
CA PRO A 142 -31.36 -20.41 -101.38
C PRO A 142 -32.03 -19.97 -100.06
N PRO A 143 -32.03 -18.66 -99.73
CA PRO A 143 -32.67 -18.08 -98.54
C PRO A 143 -34.11 -18.56 -98.26
N GLU A 144 -34.85 -18.96 -99.29
CA GLU A 144 -36.24 -19.43 -99.17
C GLU A 144 -36.36 -20.84 -98.55
N PHE A 145 -35.32 -21.68 -98.61
CA PHE A 145 -35.32 -23.05 -98.07
C PHE A 145 -34.90 -23.16 -96.60
N TRP A 146 -34.52 -22.03 -95.98
CA TRP A 146 -33.96 -22.00 -94.63
C TRP A 146 -34.96 -22.40 -93.53
N GLY A 147 -36.25 -22.55 -93.85
CA GLY A 147 -37.25 -23.02 -92.90
C GLY A 147 -37.35 -22.18 -91.62
N TYR A 148 -36.71 -21.00 -91.59
CA TYR A 148 -37.01 -19.96 -90.63
C TYR A 148 -38.27 -19.26 -91.16
N GLN A 149 -39.39 -19.99 -91.16
CA GLN A 149 -40.67 -19.33 -90.93
C GLN A 149 -40.47 -18.41 -89.72
N GLU A 150 -41.05 -17.22 -89.74
CA GLU A 150 -40.85 -16.20 -88.70
C GLU A 150 -41.04 -16.73 -87.27
N ASP A 151 -41.71 -17.89 -87.12
CA ASP A 151 -42.02 -18.65 -85.90
C ASP A 151 -41.06 -19.82 -85.55
N SER A 152 -39.86 -19.90 -86.14
CA SER A 152 -38.91 -20.97 -85.79
C SER A 152 -38.55 -20.98 -84.30
N VAL A 153 -38.78 -22.12 -83.64
CA VAL A 153 -38.41 -22.40 -82.23
C VAL A 153 -36.94 -22.05 -81.94
N ILE A 154 -36.07 -22.17 -82.94
CA ILE A 154 -34.64 -21.85 -82.80
C ILE A 154 -34.42 -20.33 -82.67
N LYS A 155 -35.18 -19.51 -83.41
CA LYS A 155 -35.11 -18.04 -83.34
C LYS A 155 -35.61 -17.55 -81.98
N THR A 156 -36.73 -18.09 -81.48
CA THR A 156 -37.28 -17.74 -80.16
C THR A 156 -36.34 -18.16 -79.03
N ILE A 157 -35.75 -19.36 -79.09
CA ILE A 157 -34.74 -19.82 -78.11
C ILE A 157 -33.49 -18.93 -78.16
N THR A 158 -33.01 -18.56 -79.36
CA THR A 158 -31.84 -17.69 -79.53
C THR A 158 -32.09 -16.30 -78.97
N GLN A 159 -33.29 -15.74 -79.21
CA GLN A 159 -33.67 -14.43 -78.68
C GLN A 159 -33.82 -14.47 -77.15
N ARG A 160 -34.45 -15.52 -76.60
CA ARG A 160 -34.52 -15.74 -75.15
C ARG A 160 -33.13 -15.87 -74.53
N HIS A 161 -32.22 -16.62 -75.15
CA HIS A 161 -30.85 -16.73 -74.69
C HIS A 161 -30.14 -15.37 -74.71
N LYS A 162 -30.29 -14.57 -75.77
CA LYS A 162 -29.71 -13.22 -75.83
C LYS A 162 -30.23 -12.34 -74.69
N THR A 163 -31.54 -12.34 -74.43
CA THR A 163 -32.14 -11.57 -73.33
C THR A 163 -31.67 -12.05 -71.96
N LEU A 164 -31.61 -13.37 -71.73
CA LEU A 164 -31.11 -13.92 -70.47
C LEU A 164 -29.62 -13.64 -70.27
N PHE A 165 -28.84 -13.70 -71.36
CA PHE A 165 -27.42 -13.40 -71.33
C PHE A 165 -27.16 -11.93 -71.00
N SER A 166 -27.87 -11.00 -71.65
CA SER A 166 -27.76 -9.57 -71.36
C SER A 166 -28.22 -9.26 -69.93
N ALA A 167 -29.34 -9.82 -69.48
CA ALA A 167 -29.81 -9.68 -68.10
C ALA A 167 -28.79 -10.21 -67.09
N ASN A 168 -28.19 -11.38 -67.33
CA ASN A 168 -27.16 -11.94 -66.47
C ASN A 168 -25.89 -11.06 -66.45
N GLN A 169 -25.48 -10.50 -67.60
CA GLN A 169 -24.34 -9.59 -67.65
C GLN A 169 -24.61 -8.31 -66.85
N SER A 170 -25.83 -7.74 -66.95
CA SER A 170 -26.25 -6.60 -66.14
C SER A 170 -26.29 -6.93 -64.65
N LEU A 171 -26.82 -8.09 -64.27
CA LEU A 171 -26.82 -8.55 -62.87
C LEU A 171 -25.40 -8.73 -62.32
N LYS A 172 -24.48 -9.31 -63.11
CA LYS A 172 -23.08 -9.44 -62.71
C LYS A 172 -22.40 -8.09 -62.51
N LYS A 173 -22.64 -7.13 -63.41
CA LYS A 173 -22.15 -5.76 -63.23
C LYS A 173 -22.72 -5.13 -61.97
N HIS A 174 -24.02 -5.29 -61.73
CA HIS A 174 -24.66 -4.77 -60.53
C HIS A 174 -24.09 -5.38 -59.25
N LEU A 175 -23.92 -6.71 -59.21
CA LEU A 175 -23.28 -7.40 -58.08
C LEU A 175 -21.85 -6.89 -57.84
N PHE A 176 -21.08 -6.67 -58.89
CA PHE A 176 -19.73 -6.10 -58.78
C PHE A 176 -19.77 -4.70 -58.16
N THR A 177 -20.65 -3.81 -58.64
CA THR A 177 -20.79 -2.46 -58.05
C THR A 177 -21.26 -2.50 -56.59
N GLN A 178 -22.14 -3.45 -56.23
CA GLN A 178 -22.55 -3.60 -54.83
C GLN A 178 -21.41 -4.12 -53.95
N GLN A 179 -20.59 -5.03 -54.46
CA GLN A 179 -19.41 -5.52 -53.75
C GLN A 179 -18.41 -4.38 -53.49
N GLU A 180 -18.13 -3.54 -54.49
CA GLU A 180 -17.27 -2.36 -54.31
C GLU A 180 -17.84 -1.38 -53.27
N ASN A 181 -19.16 -1.15 -53.29
CA ASN A 181 -19.81 -0.31 -52.30
C ASN A 181 -19.72 -0.89 -50.87
N ILE A 182 -19.90 -2.21 -50.73
CA ILE A 182 -19.75 -2.91 -49.45
C ILE A 182 -18.32 -2.78 -48.92
N GLU A 183 -17.32 -2.98 -49.78
CA GLU A 183 -15.90 -2.82 -49.42
C GLU A 183 -15.58 -1.39 -48.99
N LYS A 184 -16.13 -0.40 -49.69
CA LYS A 184 -15.99 1.02 -49.32
C LYS A 184 -16.61 1.32 -47.95
N ILE A 185 -17.83 0.88 -47.71
CA ILE A 185 -18.53 1.06 -46.41
C ILE A 185 -17.75 0.35 -45.30
N HIS A 186 -17.23 -0.85 -45.54
CA HIS A 186 -16.39 -1.55 -44.57
C HIS A 186 -15.12 -0.77 -44.23
N HIS A 187 -14.47 -0.17 -45.23
CA HIS A 187 -13.29 0.66 -45.00
C HIS A 187 -13.61 1.93 -44.20
N GLU A 188 -14.69 2.63 -44.54
CA GLU A 188 -15.17 3.81 -43.81
C GLU A 188 -15.52 3.46 -42.35
N HIS A 189 -16.22 2.33 -42.15
CA HIS A 189 -16.55 1.84 -40.81
C HIS A 189 -15.30 1.48 -40.00
N ALA A 190 -14.29 0.85 -40.61
CA ALA A 190 -13.04 0.52 -39.93
C ALA A 190 -12.29 1.80 -39.49
N ALA A 191 -12.24 2.81 -40.35
CA ALA A 191 -11.62 4.10 -40.01
C ALA A 191 -12.32 4.79 -38.81
N VAL A 192 -13.66 4.83 -38.82
CA VAL A 192 -14.46 5.39 -37.72
C VAL A 192 -14.27 4.58 -36.43
N GLN A 193 -14.19 3.25 -36.53
CA GLN A 193 -13.95 2.38 -35.38
C GLN A 193 -12.56 2.62 -34.75
N ASP A 194 -11.54 2.85 -35.56
CA ASP A 194 -10.18 3.16 -35.10
C ASP A 194 -10.11 4.54 -34.45
N GLU A 195 -10.82 5.54 -35.01
CA GLU A 195 -10.94 6.87 -34.41
C GLU A 195 -11.65 6.81 -33.05
N HIS A 196 -12.78 6.10 -32.96
CA HIS A 196 -13.47 5.88 -31.69
C HIS A 196 -12.60 5.16 -30.67
N SER A 197 -11.85 4.15 -31.09
CA SER A 197 -10.92 3.42 -30.22
C SER A 197 -9.83 4.35 -29.67
N THR A 198 -9.27 5.20 -30.54
CA THR A 198 -8.27 6.21 -30.17
C THR A 198 -8.85 7.21 -29.18
N MET A 199 -10.04 7.76 -29.45
CA MET A 199 -10.73 8.68 -28.54
C MET A 199 -10.99 8.04 -27.17
N ARG A 200 -11.43 6.78 -27.15
CA ARG A 200 -11.64 6.03 -25.91
C ARG A 200 -10.34 5.93 -25.10
N PHE A 201 -9.21 5.67 -25.72
CA PHE A 201 -7.91 5.64 -25.03
C PHE A 201 -7.54 7.00 -24.44
N VAL A 202 -7.76 8.09 -25.19
CA VAL A 202 -7.52 9.45 -24.69
C VAL A 202 -8.39 9.76 -23.47
N LEU A 203 -9.68 9.42 -23.52
CA LEU A 203 -10.61 9.61 -22.40
C LEU A 203 -10.22 8.77 -21.18
N ILE A 204 -9.85 7.50 -21.37
CA ILE A 204 -9.34 6.64 -20.28
C ILE A 204 -8.07 7.23 -19.67
N GLY A 205 -7.17 7.75 -20.49
CA GLY A 205 -5.99 8.48 -20.04
C GLY A 205 -6.36 9.68 -19.16
N LYS A 206 -7.36 10.47 -19.58
CA LYS A 206 -7.81 11.63 -18.81
C LYS A 206 -8.46 11.25 -17.48
N VAL A 207 -9.29 10.20 -17.47
CA VAL A 207 -9.89 9.66 -16.25
C VAL A 207 -8.80 9.19 -15.28
N SER A 208 -7.79 8.49 -15.78
CA SER A 208 -6.66 8.00 -14.97
C SER A 208 -5.85 9.16 -14.36
N GLU A 209 -5.61 10.23 -15.12
CA GLU A 209 -4.95 11.44 -14.65
C GLU A 209 -5.75 12.12 -13.52
N LEU A 210 -7.06 12.29 -13.72
CA LEU A 210 -7.94 12.88 -12.71
C LEU A 210 -8.02 12.01 -11.45
N GLN A 211 -8.06 10.69 -11.60
CA GLN A 211 -8.10 9.77 -10.47
C GLN A 211 -6.79 9.79 -9.67
N SER A 212 -5.65 9.90 -10.34
CA SER A 212 -4.36 10.10 -9.67
C SER A 212 -4.34 11.42 -8.88
N LYS A 213 -4.83 12.51 -9.47
CA LYS A 213 -4.94 13.82 -8.79
C LYS A 213 -5.86 13.74 -7.57
N TYR A 214 -7.03 13.11 -7.72
CA TYR A 214 -7.97 12.89 -6.62
C TYR A 214 -7.34 12.09 -5.49
N ASN A 215 -6.66 10.98 -5.79
CA ASN A 215 -6.00 10.14 -4.78
C ASN A 215 -4.91 10.92 -4.02
N LYS A 216 -4.10 11.73 -4.72
CA LYS A 216 -3.09 12.60 -4.08
C LYS A 216 -3.72 13.63 -3.13
N LEU A 217 -4.84 14.23 -3.53
CA LEU A 217 -5.58 15.18 -2.69
C LEU A 217 -6.19 14.48 -1.47
N LYS A 218 -6.78 13.30 -1.67
CA LYS A 218 -7.35 12.48 -0.60
C LYS A 218 -6.29 12.08 0.43
N GLU A 219 -5.12 11.63 -0.03
CA GLU A 219 -3.99 11.26 0.83
C GLU A 219 -3.51 12.46 1.67
N ARG A 220 -3.33 13.63 1.04
CA ARG A 220 -2.99 14.86 1.78
C ARG A 220 -4.05 15.23 2.81
N ASN A 221 -5.32 15.08 2.48
CA ASN A 221 -6.39 15.36 3.42
C ASN A 221 -6.34 14.41 4.62
N THR A 222 -6.13 13.10 4.39
CA THR A 222 -5.92 12.13 5.47
C THR A 222 -4.70 12.47 6.35
N GLN A 223 -3.60 12.91 5.74
CA GLN A 223 -2.41 13.35 6.49
C GLN A 223 -2.70 14.58 7.36
N LEU A 224 -3.48 15.54 6.87
CA LEU A 224 -3.87 16.74 7.62
C LEU A 224 -4.82 16.41 8.77
N ILE A 225 -5.80 15.53 8.55
CA ILE A 225 -6.70 15.04 9.62
C ILE A 225 -5.87 14.40 10.73
N TYR A 226 -4.95 13.49 10.39
CA TYR A 226 -4.08 12.86 11.38
C TYR A 226 -3.21 13.88 12.15
N TYR A 227 -2.71 14.91 11.47
CA TYR A 227 -1.94 15.98 12.11
C TYR A 227 -2.79 16.79 13.09
N ILE A 228 -4.04 17.13 12.73
CA ILE A 228 -4.97 17.85 13.59
C ILE A 228 -5.32 17.00 14.82
N ASP A 229 -5.71 15.73 14.62
CA ASP A 229 -6.07 14.82 15.71
C ASP A 229 -4.92 14.66 16.73
N ASN A 230 -3.68 14.54 16.25
CA ASN A 230 -2.50 14.44 17.11
C ASN A 230 -2.21 15.76 17.86
N LYS A 231 -2.43 16.91 17.21
CA LYS A 231 -2.30 18.24 17.85
C LYS A 231 -3.38 18.46 18.91
N GLU A 232 -4.64 18.14 18.62
CA GLU A 232 -5.74 18.21 19.57
C GLU A 232 -5.50 17.26 20.76
N GLY A 233 -5.06 16.03 20.50
CA GLY A 233 -4.70 15.09 21.56
C GLY A 233 -3.58 15.61 22.47
N LEU A 234 -2.58 16.30 21.91
CA LEU A 234 -1.51 16.93 22.68
C LEU A 234 -2.05 18.10 23.53
N THR A 235 -2.88 18.96 22.96
CA THR A 235 -3.48 20.08 23.71
C THR A 235 -4.41 19.59 24.81
N ASP A 236 -5.17 18.53 24.58
CA ASP A 236 -6.05 17.91 25.58
C ASP A 236 -5.26 17.29 26.73
N HIS A 237 -4.12 16.67 26.43
CA HIS A 237 -3.22 16.15 27.45
C HIS A 237 -2.65 17.30 28.30
N GLN A 238 -2.12 18.35 27.66
CA GLN A 238 -1.59 19.52 28.36
C GLN A 238 -2.66 20.19 29.23
N THR A 239 -3.87 20.35 28.70
CA THR A 239 -5.01 20.96 29.42
C THR A 239 -5.40 20.10 30.62
N ARG A 240 -5.50 18.78 30.46
CA ARG A 240 -5.80 17.86 31.58
C ARG A 240 -4.75 17.90 32.68
N GLU A 241 -3.47 17.91 32.33
CA GLU A 241 -2.38 18.02 33.31
C GLU A 241 -2.43 19.35 34.06
N LEU A 242 -2.67 20.46 33.36
CA LEU A 242 -2.89 21.78 33.98
C LEU A 242 -4.10 21.76 34.94
N SER A 243 -5.24 21.22 34.52
CA SER A 243 -6.42 21.10 35.39
C SER A 243 -6.13 20.27 36.64
N ARG A 244 -5.40 19.15 36.52
CA ARG A 244 -4.98 18.33 37.67
C ARG A 244 -4.09 19.11 38.64
N MET A 245 -3.11 19.86 38.13
CA MET A 245 -2.24 20.71 38.95
C MET A 245 -3.04 21.78 39.69
N LEU A 246 -3.97 22.47 39.01
CA LEU A 246 -4.80 23.51 39.62
C LEU A 246 -5.70 22.94 40.73
N VAL A 247 -6.30 21.77 40.50
CA VAL A 247 -7.07 21.07 41.56
C VAL A 247 -6.16 20.68 42.73
N GLY A 248 -4.96 20.16 42.46
CA GLY A 248 -3.97 19.84 43.49
C GLY A 248 -3.57 21.05 44.33
N ILE A 249 -3.36 22.22 43.70
CA ILE A 249 -3.07 23.49 44.39
C ILE A 249 -4.25 23.89 45.27
N SER A 250 -5.48 23.85 44.76
CA SER A 250 -6.68 24.16 45.56
C SER A 250 -6.80 23.24 46.77
N ASN A 251 -6.64 21.93 46.58
CA ASN A 251 -6.69 20.95 47.67
C ASN A 251 -5.60 21.20 48.71
N MET A 252 -4.36 21.48 48.30
CA MET A 252 -3.27 21.79 49.25
C MET A 252 -3.50 23.12 49.98
N ALA A 253 -4.05 24.13 49.31
CA ALA A 253 -4.37 25.42 49.90
C ALA A 253 -5.44 25.30 50.99
N GLU A 254 -6.43 24.42 50.82
CA GLU A 254 -7.41 24.09 51.86
C GLU A 254 -6.72 23.55 53.13
N HIS A 255 -5.72 22.67 52.96
CA HIS A 255 -5.00 22.06 54.09
C HIS A 255 -3.99 23.02 54.75
N CYS A 256 -3.51 24.02 54.00
CA CYS A 256 -2.52 25.00 54.45
C CYS A 256 -3.15 26.36 54.76
N TYR A 257 -4.46 26.40 54.99
CA TYR A 257 -5.21 27.65 55.07
C TYR A 257 -4.72 28.58 56.19
N LYS A 258 -4.52 29.86 55.85
CA LYS A 258 -4.19 30.92 56.79
C LYS A 258 -5.18 32.07 56.68
N LYS A 259 -5.73 32.49 57.82
CA LYS A 259 -6.82 33.49 57.90
C LYS A 259 -6.48 34.86 57.32
N HIS A 260 -5.20 35.25 57.28
CA HIS A 260 -4.78 36.57 56.79
C HIS A 260 -4.75 36.67 55.27
N TYR A 261 -4.90 35.56 54.54
CA TYR A 261 -4.99 35.54 53.07
C TYR A 261 -6.43 35.75 52.54
N GLY A 262 -7.45 35.80 53.41
CA GLY A 262 -8.86 35.98 53.02
C GLY A 262 -9.62 34.69 52.69
N PRO A 263 -10.89 34.77 52.26
CA PRO A 263 -11.72 33.61 51.93
C PRO A 263 -11.14 32.77 50.77
N LEU A 264 -11.14 31.44 50.91
CA LEU A 264 -10.44 30.54 50.00
C LEU A 264 -11.04 30.51 48.58
N GLU A 265 -12.36 30.74 48.44
CA GLU A 265 -13.06 30.77 47.15
C GLU A 265 -12.70 32.00 46.30
N GLU A 266 -12.34 33.11 46.93
CA GLU A 266 -12.04 34.39 46.26
C GLU A 266 -10.53 34.56 45.96
N MET A 267 -9.69 33.69 46.51
CA MET A 267 -8.24 33.73 46.31
C MET A 267 -7.80 33.29 44.91
N THR A 268 -6.90 34.08 44.30
CA THR A 268 -6.20 33.67 43.07
C THR A 268 -5.27 32.48 43.32
N PHE A 269 -4.97 31.69 42.28
CA PHE A 269 -4.02 30.57 42.38
C PHE A 269 -2.61 31.01 42.82
N GLN A 270 -2.18 32.22 42.45
CA GLN A 270 -0.91 32.78 42.90
C GLN A 270 -0.91 33.00 44.41
N SER A 271 -1.98 33.57 44.95
CA SER A 271 -2.17 33.76 46.40
C SER A 271 -2.20 32.41 47.13
N LYS A 272 -2.85 31.39 46.56
CA LYS A 272 -2.89 30.02 47.11
C LYS A 272 -1.50 29.39 47.17
N LEU A 273 -0.68 29.55 46.12
CA LEU A 273 0.69 29.04 46.09
C LEU A 273 1.60 29.74 47.11
N ASN A 274 1.52 31.07 47.22
CA ASN A 274 2.28 31.82 48.22
C ASN A 274 1.94 31.38 49.65
N MET A 275 0.65 31.14 49.93
CA MET A 275 0.19 30.63 51.22
C MET A 275 0.71 29.22 51.52
N ILE A 276 0.65 28.30 50.55
CA ILE A 276 1.23 26.95 50.68
C ILE A 276 2.74 27.04 50.96
N GLN A 277 3.46 27.90 50.22
CA GLN A 277 4.89 28.11 50.41
C GLN A 277 5.21 28.63 51.82
N GLU A 278 4.49 29.65 52.29
CA GLU A 278 4.66 30.21 53.62
C GLU A 278 4.38 29.17 54.71
N PHE A 279 3.34 28.35 54.55
CA PHE A 279 3.04 27.26 55.48
C PHE A 279 4.16 26.20 55.51
N ILE A 280 4.72 25.82 54.36
CA ILE A 280 5.84 24.88 54.29
C ILE A 280 7.09 25.46 54.96
N CYS A 281 7.41 26.73 54.70
CA CYS A 281 8.55 27.42 55.32
C CYS A 281 8.42 27.44 56.85
N GLU A 282 7.27 27.86 57.38
CA GLU A 282 7.02 27.85 58.83
C GLU A 282 7.13 26.46 59.44
N LYS A 283 6.56 25.43 58.78
CA LYS A 283 6.65 24.05 59.29
C LYS A 283 8.07 23.51 59.28
N ASN A 284 8.88 23.89 58.29
CA ASN A 284 10.30 23.54 58.26
C ASN A 284 11.08 24.28 59.34
N GLU A 285 10.81 25.57 59.57
CA GLU A 285 11.43 26.34 60.66
C GLU A 285 11.09 25.74 62.04
N ILE A 286 9.83 25.37 62.26
CA ILE A 286 9.38 24.67 63.48
C ILE A 286 10.08 23.31 63.63
N LYS A 287 10.23 22.55 62.53
CA LYS A 287 10.93 21.25 62.56
C LYS A 287 12.41 21.42 62.92
N GLU A 288 13.08 22.42 62.33
CA GLU A 288 14.48 22.75 62.64
C GLU A 288 14.64 23.24 64.09
N GLU A 289 13.65 23.93 64.65
CA GLU A 289 13.64 24.28 66.08
C GLU A 289 13.41 23.07 67.00
N ILE A 290 12.50 22.16 66.65
CA ILE A 290 12.22 20.93 67.44
C ILE A 290 13.35 19.90 67.34
N MET A 291 14.11 19.89 66.24
CA MET A 291 15.28 19.03 66.07
C MET A 291 16.56 19.56 66.75
N LYS A 292 16.52 20.74 67.37
CA LYS A 292 17.57 21.14 68.31
C LYS A 292 17.43 20.30 69.59
N PRO A 293 18.51 19.68 70.11
CA PRO A 293 18.42 18.94 71.36
C PRO A 293 18.10 19.91 72.51
N GLU A 294 16.90 19.83 73.08
CA GLU A 294 16.51 20.64 74.24
C GLU A 294 17.27 20.21 75.50
N ASP A 295 18.04 21.16 76.05
CA ASP A 295 18.49 21.15 77.45
C ASP A 295 17.26 21.29 78.37
N TYR A 296 16.71 20.15 78.81
CA TYR A 296 15.76 20.13 79.91
C TYR A 296 16.49 20.42 81.23
N GLU A 297 16.39 21.65 81.76
CA GLU A 297 16.60 21.88 83.18
C GLU A 297 15.54 21.11 83.98
N SER A 298 15.94 19.94 84.48
CA SER A 298 15.14 19.10 85.37
C SER A 298 14.56 19.89 86.54
N SER A 299 13.25 19.72 86.79
CA SER A 299 12.48 20.21 87.95
C SER A 299 13.13 19.98 89.32
N SER A 300 14.14 19.11 89.40
CA SER A 300 15.00 18.92 90.57
C SER A 300 15.79 20.18 90.97
N ARG A 301 16.15 21.06 90.02
CA ARG A 301 16.91 22.29 90.30
C ARG A 301 16.06 23.42 90.89
N LEU A 302 14.80 23.50 90.49
CA LEU A 302 13.83 24.45 91.07
C LEU A 302 13.53 24.14 92.53
N PHE A 303 13.47 22.84 92.90
CA PHE A 303 13.22 22.44 94.29
C PHE A 303 14.42 22.73 95.22
N LYS A 304 15.66 22.67 94.71
CA LYS A 304 16.86 23.02 95.49
C LYS A 304 16.97 24.52 95.79
N ARG A 305 16.53 25.41 94.89
CA ARG A 305 16.51 26.86 95.15
C ARG A 305 15.48 27.27 96.19
N LEU A 306 14.30 26.63 96.20
CA LEU A 306 13.27 26.91 97.21
C LEU A 306 13.69 26.49 98.63
N LEU A 307 14.44 25.39 98.77
CA LEU A 307 14.96 24.95 100.07
C LEU A 307 16.13 25.79 100.59
N GLN A 308 16.85 26.51 99.72
CA GLN A 308 17.97 27.37 100.12
C GLN A 308 17.52 28.73 100.65
N ASN A 309 16.38 29.25 100.17
CA ASN A 309 15.85 30.56 100.59
C ASN A 309 15.12 30.53 101.95
N GLN A 310 14.73 29.36 102.48
CA GLN A 310 14.11 29.26 103.82
C GLN A 310 15.10 29.11 104.98
N ARG A 311 16.42 29.04 104.72
CA ARG A 311 17.45 28.95 105.77
C ARG A 311 18.09 30.30 106.15
N SER A 312 17.75 31.39 105.46
CA SER A 312 18.36 32.71 105.66
C SER A 312 17.54 33.69 106.53
N ASP A 313 16.30 33.36 106.90
CA ASP A 313 15.42 34.26 107.68
C ASP A 313 15.25 33.86 109.17
N ASN A 314 16.08 32.97 109.69
CA ASN A 314 16.17 32.68 111.14
C ASN A 314 17.61 32.94 111.63
N LYS A 315 17.94 34.21 111.87
CA LYS A 315 19.01 34.64 112.77
C LYS A 315 18.74 36.03 113.33
#